data_AF-A0A8F9RKZ2-F1
#
_entry.id   AF-A0A8F9RKZ2-F1
#
_cell.length_a   1.000
_cell.length_b   1.000
_cell.length_c   1.000
_cell.angle_alpha   90.00
_cell.angle_beta   90.00
_cell.angle_gamma   90.00
#
_symmetry.space_group_name_H-M   'P 1'
#
loop_
_entity.id
_entity.type
_entity.pdbx_description
1 polymer ?
#
loop_
_entity_poly.entity_id
_entity_poly.type
_entity_poly.pdbx_seq_one_letter_code
_entity_poly.pdbx_strand_id
1 'polypeptide(L)'
;MAMFNYGVGGNEVKVDANEAIQEIQENKSLIVSQLTTDETYVPEIVTGLKTVDDVFRHFQPSVAVQHETEDGNVVEEEFRFQNLADFTPKNLVQKSDYLQKLSMEQEQYNKIVRQLKTNKILRNMLENEHSRAAFIEALKDVAQELEK
;
A
#
# COMPACT_ATOMS: atom_id res chain seq x y z
N MET A 1 -60.40 45.21 -19.22
CA MET A 1 -59.73 46.35 -19.87
C MET A 1 -58.24 46.18 -19.67
N ALA A 2 -57.51 45.79 -20.71
CA ALA A 2 -56.05 45.68 -20.68
C ALA A 2 -55.45 47.07 -20.90
N MET A 3 -54.75 47.60 -19.89
CA MET A 3 -53.96 48.82 -20.01
C MET A 3 -52.65 48.47 -20.72
N PHE A 4 -52.56 48.76 -22.02
CA PHE A 4 -51.28 48.69 -22.74
C PHE A 4 -50.51 49.98 -22.45
N ASN A 5 -49.47 49.87 -21.61
CA ASN A 5 -48.49 50.94 -21.43
C ASN A 5 -47.56 50.99 -22.65
N TYR A 6 -47.86 51.89 -23.58
CA TYR A 6 -47.01 52.16 -24.74
C TYR A 6 -46.01 53.26 -24.38
N GLY A 7 -44.80 52.87 -23.98
CA GLY A 7 -43.66 53.77 -23.82
C GLY A 7 -42.68 53.54 -24.95
N VAL A 8 -42.37 54.58 -25.75
CA VAL A 8 -41.38 54.52 -26.82
C VAL A 8 -40.05 55.05 -26.27
N GLY A 9 -39.14 54.14 -25.95
CA GLY A 9 -37.81 54.39 -25.41
C GLY A 9 -37.08 53.07 -25.17
N GLY A 10 -35.75 53.08 -25.12
CA GLY A 10 -34.95 51.87 -24.88
C GLY A 10 -35.30 51.26 -23.52
N ASN A 11 -35.88 50.06 -23.53
CA ASN A 11 -36.09 49.29 -22.31
C ASN A 11 -34.76 48.71 -21.85
N GLU A 12 -34.36 49.04 -20.63
CA GLU A 12 -33.23 48.38 -19.98
C GLU A 12 -33.66 46.93 -19.67
N VAL A 13 -33.13 45.97 -20.43
CA VAL A 13 -33.26 44.56 -20.10
C VAL A 13 -32.30 44.31 -18.94
N LYS A 14 -32.85 44.18 -17.72
CA LYS A 14 -32.06 43.72 -16.57
C LYS A 14 -31.55 42.32 -16.91
N VAL A 15 -30.27 42.22 -17.21
CA VAL A 15 -29.59 40.94 -17.35
C VAL A 15 -29.61 40.34 -15.95
N ASP A 16 -30.39 39.28 -15.78
CA ASP A 16 -30.44 38.55 -14.53
C ASP A 16 -29.05 37.97 -14.30
N ALA A 17 -28.29 38.59 -13.41
CA ALA A 17 -26.93 38.17 -13.06
C ALA A 17 -26.93 36.92 -12.16
N ASN A 18 -27.99 36.11 -12.23
CA ASN A 18 -27.93 34.71 -11.87
C ASN A 18 -27.38 33.98 -13.10
N GLU A 19 -26.06 34.01 -13.24
CA GLU A 19 -25.38 32.87 -13.85
C GLU A 19 -25.95 31.64 -13.17
N ALA A 20 -26.76 30.90 -13.92
CA ALA A 20 -27.40 29.70 -13.45
C ALA A 20 -26.29 28.83 -12.84
N ILE A 21 -26.28 28.73 -11.51
CA ILE A 21 -25.74 27.54 -10.88
C ILE A 21 -26.62 26.44 -11.47
N GLN A 22 -26.14 25.82 -12.54
CA GLN A 22 -26.80 24.67 -13.12
C GLN A 22 -27.01 23.72 -11.96
N GLU A 23 -28.27 23.42 -11.70
CA GLU A 23 -28.73 22.46 -10.71
C GLU A 23 -27.80 21.24 -10.82
N ILE A 24 -26.91 21.08 -9.83
CA ILE A 24 -25.96 19.96 -9.83
C ILE A 24 -26.84 18.73 -9.77
N GLN A 25 -26.84 17.92 -10.83
CA GLN A 25 -27.67 16.73 -10.87
C GLN A 25 -27.43 15.92 -9.60
N GLU A 26 -28.49 15.69 -8.80
CA GLU A 26 -28.41 15.09 -7.47
C GLU A 26 -27.82 13.66 -7.48
N ASN A 27 -27.63 13.08 -8.66
CA ASN A 27 -27.05 11.76 -8.90
C ASN A 27 -25.54 11.80 -9.23
N LYS A 28 -24.85 12.92 -9.00
CA LYS A 28 -23.40 13.04 -9.19
C LYS A 28 -22.71 13.34 -7.88
N SER A 29 -21.68 12.55 -7.58
CA SER A 29 -20.78 12.78 -6.45
C SER A 29 -19.42 13.24 -6.95
N LEU A 30 -18.87 14.28 -6.32
CA LEU A 30 -17.50 14.73 -6.53
C LEU A 30 -16.69 14.37 -5.29
N ILE A 31 -15.59 13.66 -5.49
CA ILE A 31 -14.60 13.37 -4.45
C ILE A 31 -13.33 14.14 -4.80
N VAL A 32 -12.85 14.95 -3.86
CA VAL A 32 -11.59 15.69 -3.98
C VAL A 32 -10.65 15.17 -2.90
N SER A 33 -9.58 14.50 -3.33
CA SER A 33 -8.54 13.98 -2.46
C SER A 33 -7.25 13.80 -3.24
N GLN A 34 -6.11 13.89 -2.56
CA GLN A 34 -4.86 13.37 -3.09
C GLN A 34 -4.93 11.83 -3.04
N LEU A 35 -4.81 11.18 -4.20
CA LEU A 35 -4.93 9.72 -4.34
C LEU A 35 -3.60 9.03 -4.67
N THR A 36 -2.54 9.82 -4.87
CA THR A 36 -1.16 9.38 -5.17
C THR A 36 -0.17 10.10 -4.26
N THR A 37 1.01 9.52 -4.06
CA THR A 37 2.07 10.13 -3.23
C THR A 37 2.48 11.50 -3.74
N ASP A 38 2.64 11.64 -5.06
CA ASP A 38 3.02 12.90 -5.68
C ASP A 38 1.80 13.80 -5.89
N GLU A 39 1.96 15.08 -5.55
CA GLU A 39 0.95 16.11 -5.78
C GLU A 39 1.05 16.63 -7.22
N THR A 40 -0.08 16.67 -7.92
CA THR A 40 -0.17 17.25 -9.26
C THR A 40 -0.36 18.76 -9.17
N TYR A 41 0.45 19.53 -9.89
CA TYR A 41 0.32 21.00 -9.93
C TYR A 41 -1.02 21.51 -10.47
N VAL A 42 -1.71 20.69 -11.27
CA VAL A 42 -3.01 21.02 -11.86
C VAL A 42 -4.00 19.93 -11.43
N PRO A 43 -5.13 20.28 -10.81
CA PRO A 43 -6.14 19.30 -10.44
C PRO A 43 -6.77 18.69 -11.69
N GLU A 44 -6.85 17.37 -11.72
CA GLU A 44 -7.53 16.63 -12.78
C GLU A 44 -8.98 16.31 -12.38
N ILE A 45 -9.92 16.56 -13.29
CA ILE A 45 -11.32 16.12 -13.12
C ILE A 45 -11.51 14.83 -13.92
N VAL A 46 -11.50 13.71 -13.20
CA VAL A 46 -11.70 12.39 -13.79
C VAL A 46 -13.17 12.00 -13.64
N THR A 47 -13.76 11.51 -14.73
CA THR A 47 -15.16 11.03 -14.75
C THR A 47 -15.23 9.58 -15.20
N GLY A 48 -16.35 8.91 -14.91
CA GLY A 48 -16.59 7.54 -15.37
C GLY A 48 -15.93 6.44 -14.52
N LEU A 49 -15.25 6.78 -13.42
CA LEU A 49 -14.82 5.82 -12.41
C LEU A 49 -16.04 5.38 -11.59
N LYS A 50 -16.42 4.09 -11.68
CA LYS A 50 -17.64 3.57 -11.04
C LYS A 50 -17.34 2.66 -9.86
N THR A 51 -16.15 2.07 -9.84
CA THR A 51 -15.72 1.11 -8.83
C THR A 51 -14.40 1.54 -8.20
N VAL A 52 -14.11 1.00 -7.02
CA VAL A 52 -12.82 1.20 -6.35
C VAL A 52 -11.67 0.70 -7.23
N ASP A 53 -11.86 -0.42 -7.94
CA ASP A 53 -10.85 -0.95 -8.86
C ASP A 53 -10.58 -0.02 -10.05
N ASP A 54 -11.58 0.71 -10.54
CA ASP A 54 -11.37 1.73 -11.57
C ASP A 54 -10.47 2.86 -11.07
N VAL A 55 -10.62 3.26 -9.81
CA VAL A 55 -9.78 4.27 -9.15
C VAL A 55 -8.34 3.77 -9.06
N PHE A 56 -8.10 2.55 -8.56
CA PHE A 56 -6.75 1.98 -8.49
C PHE A 56 -6.11 1.81 -9.86
N ARG A 57 -6.86 1.37 -10.87
CA ARG A 57 -6.34 1.21 -12.23
C ARG A 57 -5.96 2.54 -12.87
N HIS A 58 -6.68 3.61 -12.56
CA HIS A 58 -6.41 4.94 -13.09
C HIS A 58 -5.25 5.62 -12.36
N PHE A 59 -5.29 5.70 -11.03
CA PHE A 59 -4.32 6.46 -10.24
C PHE A 59 -3.02 5.69 -9.92
N GLN A 60 -3.04 4.36 -9.99
CA GLN A 60 -1.88 3.47 -9.82
C GLN A 60 -0.94 3.87 -8.67
N PRO A 61 -1.45 4.02 -7.43
CA PRO A 61 -0.67 4.55 -6.33
C PRO A 61 0.57 3.70 -6.02
N SER A 62 1.69 4.38 -5.82
CA SER A 62 2.94 3.79 -5.32
C SER A 62 3.58 4.63 -4.24
N VAL A 63 4.39 3.99 -3.38
CA VAL A 63 5.13 4.65 -2.30
C VAL A 63 6.50 4.01 -2.15
N ALA A 64 7.54 4.83 -2.08
CA ALA A 64 8.88 4.40 -1.72
C ALA A 64 9.01 4.31 -0.19
N VAL A 65 9.53 3.19 0.28
CA VAL A 65 9.71 2.89 1.70
C VAL A 65 11.16 2.51 1.94
N GLN A 66 11.73 3.05 3.02
CA GLN A 66 13.07 2.70 3.49
C GLN A 66 12.95 1.80 4.72
N HIS A 67 13.54 0.62 4.65
CA HIS A 67 13.66 -0.32 5.75
C HIS A 67 15.04 -0.19 6.39
N GLU A 68 15.09 -0.07 7.72
CA GLU A 68 16.32 -0.18 8.48
C GLU A 68 16.57 -1.66 8.84
N THR A 69 17.74 -2.18 8.48
CA THR A 69 18.17 -3.56 8.80
C THR A 69 18.79 -3.63 10.19
N GLU A 70 18.94 -4.84 10.74
CA GLU A 70 19.63 -5.06 12.02
C GLU A 70 21.06 -4.51 12.05
N ASP A 71 21.77 -4.53 10.92
CA ASP A 71 23.13 -3.99 10.79
C ASP A 71 23.18 -2.46 10.65
N GLY A 72 22.03 -1.77 10.69
CA GLY A 72 21.90 -0.32 10.48
C GLY A 72 21.98 0.13 9.02
N ASN A 73 21.99 -0.80 8.06
CA ASN A 73 21.86 -0.48 6.64
C ASN A 73 20.41 -0.11 6.27
N VAL A 74 20.25 0.57 5.14
CA VAL A 74 18.93 0.93 4.59
C VAL A 74 18.65 0.13 3.32
N VAL A 75 17.49 -0.49 3.26
CA VAL A 75 16.95 -1.17 2.06
C VAL A 75 15.76 -0.36 1.56
N GLU A 76 15.85 0.14 0.33
CA GLU A 76 14.77 0.89 -0.31
C GLU A 76 13.91 -0.04 -1.16
N GLU A 77 12.59 0.04 -1.01
CA GLU A 77 11.62 -0.70 -1.80
C GLU A 77 10.46 0.20 -2.23
N GLU A 78 9.87 -0.09 -3.40
CA GLU A 78 8.68 0.61 -3.89
C GLU A 78 7.46 -0.30 -3.82
N PHE A 79 6.47 0.09 -3.01
CA PHE A 79 5.19 -0.60 -2.94
C PHE A 79 4.23 -0.05 -3.98
N ARG A 80 3.60 -0.94 -4.75
CA ARG A 80 2.56 -0.60 -5.73
C ARG A 80 1.23 -1.27 -5.36
N PHE A 81 0.17 -0.48 -5.33
CA PHE A 81 -1.16 -0.95 -4.92
C PHE A 81 -2.11 -1.03 -6.11
N GLN A 82 -2.73 -2.19 -6.28
CA GLN A 82 -3.67 -2.51 -7.35
C GLN A 82 -5.11 -2.61 -6.83
N ASN A 83 -5.28 -2.86 -5.53
CA ASN A 83 -6.59 -2.94 -4.87
C ASN A 83 -6.45 -2.75 -3.34
N LEU A 84 -7.58 -2.76 -2.64
CA LEU A 84 -7.62 -2.60 -1.17
C LEU A 84 -6.92 -3.71 -0.38
N ALA A 85 -6.86 -4.94 -0.91
CA ALA A 85 -6.22 -6.05 -0.19
C ALA A 85 -4.70 -5.86 -0.09
N ASP A 86 -4.10 -5.10 -0.99
CA ASP A 86 -2.65 -4.85 -1.00
C ASP A 86 -2.16 -4.08 0.23
N PHE A 87 -3.05 -3.39 0.94
CA PHE A 87 -2.74 -2.69 2.20
C PHE A 87 -2.72 -3.61 3.42
N THR A 88 -3.09 -4.89 3.27
CA THR A 88 -3.04 -5.83 4.40
C THR A 88 -1.59 -6.22 4.72
N PRO A 89 -1.23 -6.44 6.00
CA PRO A 89 0.13 -6.82 6.38
C PRO A 89 0.65 -8.04 5.61
N LYS A 90 -0.22 -9.03 5.36
CA LYS A 90 0.13 -10.22 4.58
C LYS A 90 0.56 -9.87 3.16
N ASN A 91 -0.23 -9.04 2.46
CA ASN A 91 0.08 -8.70 1.08
C ASN A 91 1.26 -7.72 0.98
N LEU A 92 1.42 -6.81 1.94
CA LEU A 92 2.62 -5.98 2.04
C LEU A 92 3.88 -6.85 2.16
N VAL A 93 3.88 -7.84 3.06
CA VAL A 93 5.02 -8.78 3.20
C VAL A 93 5.24 -9.59 1.91
N GLN A 94 4.18 -9.99 1.21
CA GLN A 94 4.30 -10.73 -0.05
C GLN A 94 4.81 -9.89 -1.23
N LYS A 95 4.64 -8.57 -1.17
CA LYS A 95 5.06 -7.64 -2.22
C LYS A 95 6.45 -7.02 -1.99
N SER A 96 7.09 -7.35 -0.87
CA SER A 96 8.42 -6.88 -0.49
C SER A 96 9.36 -8.08 -0.41
N ASP A 97 10.44 -8.03 -1.17
CA ASP A 97 11.45 -9.09 -1.17
C ASP A 97 12.17 -9.14 0.19
N TYR A 98 12.41 -7.97 0.78
CA TYR A 98 13.03 -7.87 2.10
C TYR A 98 12.13 -8.45 3.20
N LEU A 99 10.88 -8.01 3.28
CA LEU A 99 9.94 -8.48 4.31
C LEU A 99 9.59 -9.95 4.13
N GLN A 100 9.53 -10.45 2.89
CA GLN A 100 9.31 -11.87 2.64
C GLN A 100 10.46 -12.73 3.19
N LYS A 101 11.72 -12.32 2.95
CA LYS A 101 12.90 -13.00 3.52
C LYS A 101 12.85 -12.99 5.05
N LEU A 102 12.59 -11.82 5.64
CA LEU A 102 12.49 -11.69 7.10
C LEU A 102 11.37 -12.56 7.68
N SER A 103 10.22 -12.63 7.00
CA SER A 103 9.10 -13.48 7.40
C SER A 103 9.45 -14.96 7.32
N MET A 104 10.19 -15.38 6.29
CA MET A 104 10.67 -16.76 6.16
C MET A 104 11.66 -17.11 7.27
N GLU A 105 12.63 -16.23 7.55
CA GLU A 105 13.59 -16.39 8.65
C GLU A 105 12.87 -16.51 10.00
N GLN A 106 11.91 -15.62 10.26
CA GLN A 106 11.10 -15.68 11.48
C GLN A 106 10.35 -17.02 11.61
N GLU A 107 9.77 -17.54 10.51
CA GLU A 107 9.09 -18.83 10.53
C GLU A 107 10.06 -19.97 10.84
N GLN A 108 11.25 -19.96 10.24
CA GLN A 108 12.28 -20.97 10.49
C GLN A 108 12.81 -20.91 11.92
N TYR A 109 13.10 -19.72 12.45
CA TYR A 109 13.51 -19.57 13.84
C TYR A 109 12.45 -20.09 14.81
N ASN A 110 11.17 -19.79 14.54
CA ASN A 110 10.08 -20.32 15.36
C ASN A 110 10.00 -21.86 15.31
N LYS A 111 10.25 -22.47 14.15
CA LYS A 111 10.32 -23.94 14.02
C LYS A 111 11.50 -24.51 14.82
N ILE A 112 12.67 -23.90 14.72
CA ILE A 112 13.87 -24.30 15.48
C ILE A 112 13.59 -24.21 16.98
N VAL A 113 13.09 -23.07 17.46
CA VAL A 113 12.76 -22.86 18.88
C VAL A 113 11.75 -23.89 19.37
N ARG A 114 10.72 -24.23 18.57
CA ARG A 114 9.78 -25.30 18.94
C ARG A 114 10.49 -26.64 19.09
N GLN A 115 11.34 -27.03 18.13
CA GLN A 115 12.09 -28.29 18.20
C GLN A 115 13.02 -28.34 19.41
N LEU A 116 13.70 -27.25 19.73
CA LEU A 116 14.55 -27.13 20.92
C LEU A 116 13.76 -27.29 22.23
N LYS A 117 12.51 -26.82 22.26
CA LYS A 117 11.63 -26.94 23.44
C LYS A 117 11.05 -28.35 23.59
N THR A 118 10.64 -28.98 22.49
CA THR A 118 9.94 -30.28 22.52
C THR A 118 10.91 -31.47 22.58
N ASN A 119 12.10 -31.36 21.99
CA ASN A 119 13.06 -32.44 21.92
C ASN A 119 14.11 -32.35 23.05
N LYS A 120 13.87 -33.12 24.12
CA LYS A 120 14.78 -33.22 25.27
C LYS A 120 16.18 -33.71 24.91
N ILE A 121 16.31 -34.57 23.90
CA ILE A 121 17.61 -35.10 23.47
C ILE A 121 18.43 -33.98 22.82
N LEU A 122 17.84 -33.23 21.88
CA LEU A 122 18.49 -32.08 21.26
C LEU A 122 18.87 -31.03 22.31
N ARG A 123 17.98 -30.76 23.28
CA ARG A 123 18.28 -29.80 24.36
C ARG A 123 19.47 -30.24 25.20
N ASN A 124 19.46 -31.48 25.70
CA ASN A 124 20.55 -32.03 26.50
C ASN A 124 21.88 -32.10 25.71
N MET A 125 21.80 -32.39 24.41
CA MET A 125 22.97 -32.37 23.51
C MET A 125 23.57 -30.96 23.40
N LEU A 126 22.74 -29.92 23.31
CA LEU A 126 23.19 -28.52 23.19
C LEU A 126 23.67 -27.93 24.53
N GLU A 127 23.21 -28.45 25.66
CA GLU A 127 23.70 -28.09 27.00
C GLU A 127 25.17 -28.55 27.23
N ASN A 128 25.59 -29.64 26.57
CA ASN A 128 26.98 -30.10 26.61
C ASN A 128 27.84 -29.37 25.57
N GLU A 129 28.92 -28.73 26.00
CA GLU A 129 29.78 -27.91 25.15
C GLU A 129 30.47 -28.69 24.01
N HIS A 130 30.91 -29.93 24.26
CA HIS A 130 31.54 -30.77 23.25
C HIS A 130 30.53 -31.21 22.18
N SER A 131 29.37 -31.70 22.61
CA SER A 131 28.31 -32.15 21.71
C SER A 131 27.71 -30.99 20.90
N ARG A 132 27.60 -29.79 21.50
CA ARG A 132 27.18 -28.57 20.81
C ARG A 132 28.17 -28.18 19.72
N ALA A 133 29.47 -28.22 20.01
CA ALA A 133 30.51 -27.89 19.03
C ALA A 133 30.47 -28.83 17.82
N ALA A 134 30.41 -30.15 18.07
CA ALA A 134 30.31 -31.17 17.02
C ALA A 134 29.04 -31.00 16.17
N PHE A 135 27.91 -30.66 16.79
CA PHE A 135 26.66 -30.42 16.07
C PHE A 135 26.72 -29.17 15.19
N ILE A 136 27.34 -28.08 15.66
CA ILE A 136 27.55 -26.87 14.86
C ILE A 136 28.47 -27.16 13.66
N GLU A 137 29.53 -27.94 13.86
CA GLU A 137 30.44 -28.34 12.79
C GLU A 137 29.71 -29.16 11.72
N ALA A 138 28.94 -30.17 12.11
CA ALA A 138 28.12 -30.95 11.18
C ALA A 138 27.12 -30.08 10.40
N LEU A 139 26.49 -29.08 11.04
CA LEU A 139 25.60 -28.13 10.34
C LEU A 139 26.34 -27.25 9.34
N LYS A 140 27.56 -26.82 9.65
CA LYS A 140 28.40 -26.03 8.74
C LYS A 140 28.82 -26.86 7.53
N ASP A 141 29.20 -28.11 7.73
CA ASP A 141 29.56 -29.02 6.64
C ASP A 141 28.38 -29.22 5.69
N VAL A 142 27.18 -29.47 6.23
CA VAL A 142 25.95 -29.59 5.43
C VAL A 142 25.62 -28.29 4.69
N ALA A 143 25.77 -27.13 5.34
CA ALA A 143 25.57 -25.85 4.67
C ALA A 143 26.55 -25.65 3.49
N GLN A 144 27.81 -26.02 3.68
CA GLN A 144 28.84 -25.93 2.65
C GLN A 144 28.61 -26.90 1.48
N GLU A 145 28.01 -28.06 1.73
CA GLU A 145 27.59 -28.98 0.67
C GLU A 145 26.43 -28.44 -0.16
N LEU A 146 25.52 -27.67 0.44
CA LEU A 146 24.36 -27.08 -0.24
C LEU A 146 24.72 -25.83 -1.07
N GLU A 147 25.86 -25.20 -0.80
CA GLU A 147 26.38 -24.06 -1.58
C GLU A 147 27.18 -24.48 -2.82
N LYS A 148 27.46 -25.79 -3.00
CA LYS A 148 28.09 -26.36 -4.20
C LYS A 148 27.07 -26.69 -5.29
#